data_AF-A0A7J2JTH7-F1
#
_entry.id   AF-A0A7J2JTH7-F1
#
_cell.length_a   1.000
_cell.length_b   1.000
_cell.length_c   1.000
_cell.angle_alpha   90.00
_cell.angle_beta   90.00
_cell.angle_gamma   90.00
#
_symmetry.space_group_name_H-M   'P 1'
#
loop_
_entity.id
_entity.type
_entity.pdbx_description
1 polymer ?
#
loop_
_entity_poly.entity_id
_entity_poly.type
_entity_poly.pdbx_seq_one_letter_code
_entity_poly.pdbx_strand_id
1 'polypeptide(L)'
;MEDIEQARRRAVEQLLAYGFATSGWATFEVLSSLMARKLKGDWREYFYRSPKKFLKALIDSLGGETMAYMVLRIATKRLREIGVEVSGSEIYEALKRGDSARLVKLVDQLAVALALI
;
A
#
# COMPACT_ATOMS: atom_id res chain seq x y z
N MET A 1 8.93 -2.44 21.06
CA MET A 1 8.10 -3.25 20.12
C MET A 1 7.03 -2.40 19.42
N GLU A 2 6.60 -1.29 20.02
CA GLU A 2 5.70 -0.28 19.40
C GLU A 2 6.33 0.43 18.18
N ASP A 3 7.65 0.57 18.16
CA ASP A 3 8.40 1.32 17.14
C ASP A 3 8.30 0.68 15.75
N ILE A 4 8.51 -0.64 15.65
CA ILE A 4 8.46 -1.38 14.37
C ILE A 4 7.06 -1.35 13.75
N GLU A 5 6.01 -1.49 14.58
CA GLU A 5 4.64 -1.49 14.07
C GLU A 5 4.23 -0.09 13.58
N GLN A 6 4.66 0.97 14.28
CA GLN A 6 4.48 2.34 13.79
C GLN A 6 5.26 2.60 12.50
N ALA A 7 6.49 2.11 12.40
CA ALA A 7 7.29 2.24 11.19
C ALA A 7 6.66 1.52 10.00
N ARG A 8 6.11 0.32 10.19
CA ARG A 8 5.33 -0.39 9.17
C ARG A 8 4.12 0.41 8.72
N ARG A 9 3.36 0.97 9.66
CA ARG A 9 2.21 1.84 9.35
C ARG A 9 2.61 3.05 8.50
N ARG A 10 3.70 3.74 8.87
CA ARG A 10 4.25 4.87 8.10
C ARG A 10 4.75 4.44 6.73
N ALA A 11 5.40 3.28 6.62
CA ALA A 11 5.88 2.76 5.35
C ALA A 11 4.72 2.40 4.40
N VAL A 12 3.63 1.80 4.90
CA VAL A 12 2.41 1.57 4.10
C VAL A 12 1.79 2.88 3.61
N GLU A 13 1.77 3.93 4.44
CA GLU A 13 1.31 5.26 4.04
C GLU A 13 2.16 5.85 2.92
N GLN A 14 3.48 5.80 3.05
CA GLN A 14 4.41 6.31 2.04
C GLN A 14 4.28 5.55 0.72
N LEU A 15 4.22 4.22 0.79
CA LEU A 15 3.99 3.34 -0.36
C LEU A 15 2.75 3.77 -1.15
N LEU A 16 1.62 3.94 -0.46
CA LEU A 16 0.39 4.35 -1.10
C LEU A 16 0.45 5.80 -1.59
N ALA A 17 0.95 6.73 -0.77
CA ALA A 17 1.09 8.14 -1.14
C ALA A 17 1.90 8.30 -2.44
N TYR A 18 2.95 7.50 -2.65
CA TYR A 18 3.70 7.50 -3.91
C TYR A 18 2.87 7.05 -5.11
N GLY A 19 2.00 6.05 -4.95
CA GLY A 19 1.06 5.65 -5.99
C GLY A 19 0.08 6.76 -6.36
N PHE A 20 -0.33 7.57 -5.38
CA PHE A 20 -1.33 8.61 -5.54
C PHE A 20 -0.79 9.99 -5.88
N ALA A 21 0.51 10.26 -5.72
CA ALA A 21 1.12 11.56 -6.04
C ALA A 21 0.92 11.98 -7.50
N THR A 22 0.69 11.02 -8.41
CA THR A 22 0.37 11.27 -9.83
C THR A 22 -1.12 11.48 -10.10
N SER A 23 -2.00 11.12 -9.15
CA SER A 23 -3.45 11.33 -9.18
C SER A 23 -3.91 12.50 -8.28
N GLY A 24 -2.97 13.22 -7.65
CA GLY A 24 -3.21 14.32 -6.72
C GLY A 24 -3.30 13.88 -5.25
N TRP A 25 -2.77 14.71 -4.33
CA TRP A 25 -2.76 14.45 -2.88
C TRP A 25 -4.17 14.31 -2.28
N ALA A 26 -5.14 15.05 -2.83
CA ALA A 26 -6.56 14.93 -2.49
C ALA A 26 -7.12 13.53 -2.77
N THR A 27 -6.64 12.85 -3.81
CA THR A 27 -7.06 11.49 -4.15
C THR A 27 -6.60 10.49 -3.10
N PHE A 28 -5.42 10.71 -2.50
CA PHE A 28 -4.95 9.88 -1.38
C PHE A 28 -5.77 10.09 -0.10
N GLU A 29 -6.06 11.33 0.30
CA GLU A 29 -6.89 11.61 1.48
C GLU A 29 -8.33 11.10 1.31
N VAL A 30 -8.90 11.28 0.13
CA VAL A 30 -10.24 10.79 -0.22
C VAL A 30 -10.27 9.26 -0.22
N LEU A 31 -9.26 8.59 -0.77
CA LEU A 31 -9.22 7.12 -0.81
C LEU A 31 -8.85 6.50 0.53
N SER A 32 -7.93 7.08 1.29
CA SER A 32 -7.63 6.65 2.66
C SER A 32 -8.83 6.85 3.59
N SER A 33 -9.57 7.96 3.47
CA SER A 33 -10.84 8.16 4.16
C SER A 33 -11.94 7.21 3.68
N LEU A 34 -12.03 6.93 2.38
CA LEU A 34 -13.02 5.99 1.83
C LEU A 34 -12.70 4.53 2.19
N MET A 35 -11.42 4.13 2.17
CA MET A 35 -10.95 2.83 2.63
C MET A 35 -11.15 2.69 4.14
N ALA A 36 -10.92 3.75 4.94
CA ALA A 36 -11.25 3.76 6.37
C ALA A 36 -12.77 3.72 6.65
N ARG A 37 -13.61 4.23 5.73
CA ARG A 37 -15.08 4.17 5.85
C ARG A 37 -15.69 2.86 5.34
N LYS A 38 -15.10 2.22 4.31
CA LYS A 38 -15.55 0.93 3.75
C LYS A 38 -14.95 -0.28 4.48
N LEU A 39 -13.74 -0.16 5.02
CA LEU A 39 -13.13 -1.18 5.88
C LEU A 39 -13.38 -0.75 7.33
N LYS A 40 -14.20 -1.51 8.06
CA LYS A 40 -14.42 -1.25 9.50
C LYS A 40 -13.13 -1.51 10.28
N GLY A 41 -12.33 -0.48 10.55
CA GLY A 41 -11.09 -0.57 11.33
C GLY A 41 -9.90 0.12 10.65
N ASP A 42 -8.69 -0.07 11.19
CA ASP A 42 -7.49 0.49 10.59
C ASP A 42 -7.21 -0.21 9.25
N TRP A 43 -7.35 0.52 8.13
CA TRP A 43 -7.08 0.00 6.80
C TRP A 43 -5.65 -0.55 6.66
N ARG A 44 -4.70 -0.06 7.48
CA ARG A 44 -3.32 -0.56 7.54
C ARG A 44 -3.27 -2.00 8.07
N GLU A 45 -4.12 -2.34 9.03
CA GLU A 45 -4.26 -3.73 9.47
C GLU A 45 -4.87 -4.59 8.36
N TYR A 46 -5.84 -4.07 7.61
CA TYR A 46 -6.45 -4.81 6.50
C TYR A 46 -5.46 -5.13 5.38
N PHE A 47 -4.47 -4.26 5.15
CA PHE A 47 -3.41 -4.49 4.17
C PHE A 47 -2.70 -5.84 4.39
N TYR A 48 -2.49 -6.25 5.64
CA TYR A 48 -1.85 -7.53 5.99
C TYR A 48 -2.82 -8.61 6.47
N ARG A 49 -3.80 -8.29 7.33
CA ARG A 49 -4.77 -9.26 7.88
C ARG A 49 -5.74 -9.78 6.83
N SER A 50 -6.03 -9.00 5.79
CA SER A 50 -6.96 -9.40 4.74
C SER A 50 -6.62 -8.71 3.41
N PRO A 51 -5.48 -9.06 2.78
CA PRO A 51 -4.97 -8.33 1.61
C PRO A 51 -5.96 -8.31 0.44
N LYS A 52 -6.71 -9.40 0.24
CA LYS A 52 -7.77 -9.47 -0.79
C LYS A 52 -8.93 -8.53 -0.52
N LYS A 53 -9.32 -8.34 0.75
CA LYS A 53 -10.39 -7.39 1.13
C LYS A 53 -9.91 -5.96 0.95
N PHE A 54 -8.65 -5.69 1.30
CA PHE A 54 -8.01 -4.41 1.02
C PHE A 54 -8.02 -4.11 -0.49
N LEU A 55 -7.58 -5.06 -1.33
CA LEU A 55 -7.58 -4.89 -2.79
C LEU A 55 -8.99 -4.62 -3.35
N LYS A 56 -9.99 -5.38 -2.88
CA LYS A 56 -11.38 -5.16 -3.30
C LYS A 56 -11.85 -3.75 -2.93
N ALA A 57 -11.61 -3.32 -1.69
CA ALA A 57 -11.97 -1.97 -1.24
C ALA A 57 -11.24 -0.87 -2.04
N LEU A 58 -9.97 -1.10 -2.40
CA LEU A 58 -9.18 -0.23 -3.24
C LEU A 58 -9.78 -0.11 -4.65
N ILE A 59 -10.10 -1.24 -5.29
CA ILE A 59 -10.76 -1.29 -6.62
C ILE A 59 -12.10 -0.56 -6.59
N ASP A 60 -12.95 -0.87 -5.61
CA ASP A 60 -14.27 -0.26 -5.46
C ASP A 60 -14.21 1.26 -5.23
N SER A 61 -13.10 1.75 -4.66
CA SER A 61 -12.91 3.18 -4.37
C SER A 61 -12.26 3.92 -5.54
N LEU A 62 -11.42 3.25 -6.32
CA LEU A 62 -10.77 3.79 -7.51
C LEU A 62 -11.61 3.66 -8.80
N GLY A 63 -12.80 3.08 -8.71
CA GLY A 63 -13.71 2.92 -9.85
C GLY A 63 -13.27 1.83 -10.84
N GLY A 64 -12.37 0.93 -10.45
CA GLY A 64 -11.98 -0.21 -11.29
C GLY A 64 -10.59 -0.78 -11.04
N GLU A 65 -10.38 -2.00 -11.57
CA GLU A 65 -9.12 -2.75 -11.45
C GLU A 65 -7.95 -2.03 -12.11
N THR A 66 -8.16 -1.41 -13.27
CA THR A 66 -7.14 -0.67 -14.02
C THR A 66 -6.54 0.47 -13.20
N MET A 67 -7.37 1.27 -12.52
CA MET A 67 -6.89 2.38 -11.70
C MET A 67 -6.15 1.89 -10.46
N ALA A 68 -6.65 0.85 -9.79
CA ALA A 68 -5.97 0.22 -8.66
C ALA A 68 -4.60 -0.35 -9.05
N TYR A 69 -4.51 -1.02 -10.21
CA TYR A 69 -3.26 -1.52 -10.74
C TYR A 69 -2.28 -0.38 -11.06
N MET A 70 -2.74 0.69 -11.72
CA MET A 70 -1.90 1.85 -12.05
C MET A 70 -1.31 2.51 -10.80
N VAL A 71 -2.13 2.78 -9.78
CA VAL A 71 -1.68 3.38 -8.51
C VAL A 71 -0.60 2.50 -7.87
N LEU A 72 -0.87 1.20 -7.73
CA LEU A 72 0.07 0.28 -7.08
C LEU A 72 1.35 0.09 -7.90
N ARG A 73 1.27 0.13 -9.24
CA ARG A 73 2.45 0.10 -10.12
C ARG A 73 3.32 1.35 -9.98
N ILE A 74 2.71 2.53 -9.84
CA ILE A 74 3.44 3.80 -9.63
C ILE A 74 4.12 3.81 -8.27
N ALA A 75 3.41 3.37 -7.22
CA ALA A 75 4.00 3.14 -5.91
C ALA A 75 5.24 2.25 -6.03
N THR A 76 5.10 1.09 -6.70
CA THR A 76 6.19 0.14 -6.90
C THR A 76 7.37 0.71 -7.69
N LYS A 77 7.13 1.57 -8.69
CA LYS A 77 8.20 2.26 -9.41
C LYS A 77 9.00 3.16 -8.46
N ARG A 78 8.32 3.92 -7.60
CA ARG A 78 8.99 4.83 -6.66
C ARG A 78 9.82 4.08 -5.61
N LEU A 79 9.35 2.91 -5.16
CA LEU A 79 10.13 2.02 -4.28
C LEU A 79 11.48 1.63 -4.89
N ARG A 80 11.52 1.33 -6.19
CA ARG A 80 12.78 1.04 -6.89
C ARG A 80 13.70 2.25 -6.96
N GLU A 81 13.15 3.46 -7.13
CA GLU A 81 13.94 4.69 -7.17
C GLU A 81 14.65 4.98 -5.84
N ILE A 82 14.12 4.49 -4.72
CA ILE A 82 14.75 4.59 -3.39
C ILE A 82 15.51 3.31 -2.98
N GLY A 83 15.80 2.42 -3.92
CA GLY A 83 16.68 1.25 -3.71
C GLY A 83 15.99 0.00 -3.17
N VAL A 84 14.66 -0.07 -3.15
CA VAL A 84 13.94 -1.30 -2.78
C VAL A 84 13.84 -2.23 -3.99
N GLU A 85 14.38 -3.44 -3.87
CA GLU A 85 14.30 -4.48 -4.92
C GLU A 85 12.91 -5.13 -4.97
N VAL A 86 12.01 -4.51 -5.75
CA VAL A 86 10.64 -4.97 -5.99
C VAL A 86 10.28 -4.91 -7.48
N SER A 87 9.62 -5.95 -8.00
CA SER A 87 9.14 -5.98 -9.39
C SER A 87 7.89 -5.12 -9.57
N GLY A 88 7.71 -4.47 -10.73
CA GLY A 88 6.72 -3.39 -10.92
C GLY A 88 5.24 -3.71 -10.63
N SER A 89 4.85 -4.97 -10.56
CA SER A 89 3.48 -5.44 -10.29
C SER A 89 3.33 -6.19 -8.96
N GLU A 90 4.39 -6.24 -8.14
CA GLU A 90 4.48 -7.20 -7.05
C GLU A 90 3.50 -6.95 -5.91
N ILE A 91 3.26 -5.69 -5.56
CA ILE A 91 2.29 -5.32 -4.52
C ILE A 91 0.88 -5.74 -4.95
N TYR A 92 0.53 -5.46 -6.21
CA TYR A 92 -0.77 -5.84 -6.76
C TYR A 92 -0.97 -7.36 -6.74
N GLU A 93 0.03 -8.11 -7.20
CA GLU A 93 -0.01 -9.57 -7.20
C GLU A 93 -0.08 -10.16 -5.79
N ALA A 94 0.68 -9.63 -4.84
CA ALA A 94 0.65 -10.08 -3.45
C ALA A 94 -0.72 -9.80 -2.80
N LEU A 95 -1.29 -8.61 -3.02
CA LEU A 95 -2.65 -8.29 -2.60
C LEU A 95 -3.70 -9.21 -3.23
N LYS A 96 -3.59 -9.48 -4.54
CA LYS A 96 -4.50 -10.35 -5.30
C LYS A 96 -4.44 -11.80 -4.83
N ARG A 97 -3.24 -12.30 -4.51
CA ARG A 97 -3.03 -13.66 -3.99
C ARG A 97 -3.36 -13.79 -2.51
N GLY A 98 -3.41 -12.68 -1.78
CA GLY A 98 -3.58 -12.71 -0.32
C GLY A 98 -2.28 -13.04 0.42
N ASP A 99 -1.13 -12.72 -0.16
CA ASP A 99 0.20 -13.05 0.36
C ASP A 99 0.65 -12.03 1.41
N SER A 100 0.13 -12.19 2.64
CA SER A 100 0.47 -11.32 3.76
C SER A 100 1.95 -11.33 4.10
N ALA A 101 2.63 -12.48 3.99
CA ALA A 101 4.06 -12.61 4.30
C ALA A 101 4.91 -11.78 3.32
N ARG A 102 4.59 -11.83 2.02
CA ARG A 102 5.27 -11.00 1.03
C ARG A 102 5.03 -9.52 1.26
N LEU A 103 3.80 -9.12 1.60
CA LEU A 103 3.45 -7.74 1.89
C LEU A 103 4.20 -7.19 3.11
N VAL A 104 4.30 -7.97 4.19
CA VAL A 104 5.10 -7.59 5.37
C VAL A 104 6.57 -7.40 4.97
N LYS A 105 7.16 -8.34 4.23
CA LYS A 105 8.55 -8.24 3.78
C LYS A 105 8.81 -6.99 2.92
N LEU A 106 7.92 -6.69 1.97
CA LEU A 106 8.04 -5.50 1.13
C LEU A 106 7.96 -4.21 1.96
N VAL A 107 7.10 -4.17 2.97
CA VAL A 107 6.98 -3.01 3.84
C VAL A 107 8.17 -2.88 4.79
N ASP A 108 8.70 -3.98 5.31
CA ASP A 108 9.92 -3.94 6.14
C ASP A 108 11.11 -3.41 5.34
N GLN A 109 11.28 -3.86 4.09
CA GLN A 109 12.31 -3.32 3.19
C GLN A 109 12.13 -1.82 2.94
N LEU A 110 10.89 -1.37 2.79
CA LEU A 110 10.57 0.04 2.64
C LEU A 110 10.86 0.85 3.92
N ALA A 111 10.50 0.32 5.09
CA ALA A 111 10.76 0.98 6.35
C ALA A 111 12.27 1.20 6.57
N VAL A 112 13.10 0.22 6.23
CA VAL A 112 14.57 0.36 6.22
C VAL A 112 15.02 1.43 5.23
N ALA A 113 14.54 1.38 3.98
CA ALA A 113 14.94 2.34 2.93
C ALA A 113 14.55 3.79 3.27
N LEU A 114 13.48 3.98 4.05
CA LEU A 114 13.02 5.29 4.53
C LEU A 114 13.63 5.69 5.88
N ALA A 115 14.52 4.88 6.46
CA ALA A 115 15.09 5.08 7.79
C ALA A 115 14.02 5.29 8.89
N LEU A 116 12.92 4.54 8.78
CA LEU A 116 11.81 4.57 9.75
C LEU A 116 12.01 3.57 10.92
N ILE A 117 13.01 2.69 10.81
CA ILE A 117 13.44 1.71 11.81
C ILE A 117 14.95 1.71 11.96
#